data_AF-A0ABD5X977-F1
#
_entry.id   AF-A0ABD5X977-F1
#
_cell.length_a   1.000
_cell.length_b   1.000
_cell.length_c   1.000
_cell.angle_alpha   90.00
_cell.angle_beta   90.00
_cell.angle_gamma   90.00
#
_symmetry.space_group_name_H-M   'P 1'
#
loop_
_entity.id
_entity.type
_entity.pdbx_description
1 polymer ?
#
loop_
_entity_poly.entity_id
_entity_poly.type
_entity_poly.pdbx_seq_one_letter_code
_entity_poly.pdbx_strand_id
1 'polypeptide(L)' 'MGQFEIVETIFNSESPLKKEELVTSIDLHSSSIEADIKNCLQKGYIEKTERGYVVAKDFDERKLESMRPKTIDDLTSDE' A
#
# COMPACT_ATOMS: atom_id res chain seq x y z
N MET A 1 -4.17 -3.20 -8.39
CA MET A 1 -3.95 -4.17 -7.29
C MET A 1 -2.74 -3.77 -6.45
N GLY A 2 -1.65 -3.28 -7.05
CA GLY A 2 -0.42 -2.90 -6.31
C GLY A 2 -0.52 -1.82 -5.23
N GLN A 3 -1.53 -0.94 -5.23
CA GLN A 3 -1.69 0.09 -4.18
C GLN A 3 -1.85 -0.53 -2.80
N PHE A 4 -2.68 -1.58 -2.68
CA PHE A 4 -2.89 -2.27 -1.41
C PHE A 4 -1.59 -2.89 -0.92
N GLU A 5 -0.90 -3.66 -1.77
CA GLU A 5 0.36 -4.33 -1.44
C GLU A 5 1.45 -3.32 -1.01
N ILE A 6 1.54 -2.16 -1.67
CA ILE A 6 2.48 -1.10 -1.29
C ILE A 6 2.17 -0.56 0.10
N VAL A 7 0.91 -0.19 0.33
CA VAL A 7 0.51 0.41 1.61
C VAL A 7 0.61 -0.62 2.73
N GLU A 8 0.23 -1.87 2.49
CA GLU A 8 0.34 -2.99 3.43
C GLU A 8 1.80 -3.26 3.81
N THR A 9 2.70 -3.29 2.83
CA THR A 9 4.13 -3.52 3.06
C THR A 9 4.73 -2.40 3.91
N ILE A 10 4.39 -1.14 3.62
CA ILE A 10 4.84 0.02 4.40
C ILE A 10 4.21 0.01 5.80
N PHE A 11 2.93 -0.34 5.91
CA PHE A 11 2.19 -0.39 7.18
C PHE A 11 2.75 -1.45 8.14
N ASN A 12 3.08 -2.64 7.61
CA ASN A 12 3.69 -3.72 8.38
C ASN A 12 5.18 -3.50 8.63
N SER A 13 5.82 -2.53 7.97
CA SER A 13 7.21 -2.22 8.19
C SER A 13 7.37 -1.29 9.38
N GLU A 14 8.23 -1.69 10.33
CA GLU A 14 8.60 -0.84 11.47
C GLU A 14 9.50 0.34 11.05
N SER A 15 9.91 0.43 9.79
CA SER A 15 10.83 1.43 9.27
C SER A 15 10.41 1.99 7.91
N PRO A 16 10.81 3.24 7.57
CA PRO A 16 10.53 3.82 6.26
C PRO A 16 11.18 2.99 5.15
N LEU A 17 10.37 2.53 4.20
CA LEU A 17 10.85 1.70 3.09
C LEU A 17 11.21 2.56 1.88
N LYS A 18 12.33 2.25 1.22
CA LYS A 18 12.69 2.91 -0.04
C LYS A 18 11.94 2.29 -1.21
N LYS A 19 11.90 3.00 -2.33
CA LYS A 19 11.33 2.48 -3.59
C LYS A 19 11.92 1.12 -3.95
N GLU A 20 13.24 0.96 -3.83
CA GLU A 20 13.94 -0.29 -4.17
C GLU A 20 13.52 -1.46 -3.29
N GLU A 21 13.33 -1.21 -1.99
CA GLU A 21 12.81 -2.21 -1.05
C GLU A 21 11.38 -2.61 -1.40
N LEU A 22 10.52 -1.63 -1.74
CA LEU A 22 9.14 -1.91 -2.17
C LEU A 22 9.09 -2.74 -3.45
N VAL A 23 9.97 -2.46 -4.42
CA VAL A 23 10.09 -3.25 -5.66
C VAL A 23 10.60 -4.67 -5.40
N THR A 24 11.39 -4.86 -4.35
CA THR A 24 11.94 -6.17 -4.00
C THR A 24 10.96 -6.98 -3.15
N SER A 25 10.22 -6.34 -2.24
CA SER A 25 9.22 -6.97 -1.39
C SER A 25 7.93 -7.32 -2.14
N ILE A 26 7.53 -6.47 -3.08
CA ILE A 26 6.29 -6.62 -3.83
C ILE A 26 6.73 -7.06 -5.21
N ASP A 27 6.44 -8.31 -5.58
CA ASP A 27 6.79 -8.97 -6.85
C ASP A 27 6.07 -8.32 -8.05
N LEU A 28 6.19 -7.00 -8.17
CA LEU A 28 5.57 -6.15 -9.17
C LEU A 28 6.67 -5.52 -10.03
N HIS A 29 6.35 -5.38 -11.32
CA HIS A 29 7.21 -4.63 -12.24
C HIS A 29 7.47 -3.21 -11.72
N SER A 30 8.74 -2.80 -11.74
CA SER A 30 9.20 -1.52 -11.17
C SER A 30 8.46 -0.30 -11.73
N SER A 31 8.09 -0.34 -13.01
CA SER A 31 7.30 0.71 -13.68
C SER A 31 5.90 0.88 -13.11
N SER A 32 5.26 -0.19 -12.63
CA SER A 32 3.93 -0.14 -12.01
C SER A 32 4.00 0.41 -10.59
N ILE A 33 5.04 0.03 -9.84
CA ILE A 33 5.24 0.52 -8.47
C ILE A 33 5.37 2.04 -8.41
N GLU A 34 6.08 2.68 -9.35
CA GLU A 34 6.19 4.14 -9.33
C GLU A 34 4.85 4.84 -9.52
N ALA A 35 4.03 4.34 -10.43
CA ALA A 35 2.70 4.87 -10.67
C ALA A 35 1.80 4.68 -9.44
N ASP A 36 1.87 3.51 -8.80
CA ASP A 36 1.07 3.21 -7.61
C ASP A 36 1.54 3.97 -6.37
N ILE A 37 2.85 4.12 -6.13
CA ILE A 37 3.40 4.99 -5.08
C ILE A 37 2.90 6.42 -5.27
N LYS A 38 2.97 6.94 -6.49
CA LYS A 38 2.51 8.29 -6.79
C LYS A 38 1.02 8.46 -6.53
N ASN A 39 0.20 7.46 -6.89
CA ASN A 39 -1.22 7.43 -6.57
C ASN A 39 -1.46 7.38 -5.05
N CYS A 40 -0.71 6.57 -4.31
CA CYS A 40 -0.83 6.49 -2.84
C CYS A 40 -0.47 7.81 -2.15
N LEU A 41 0.57 8.50 -2.64
CA LEU A 41 0.92 9.85 -2.19
C LEU A 41 -0.20 10.86 -2.49
N GLN A 42 -0.75 10.84 -3.71
CA GLN A 42 -1.83 11.76 -4.09
C GLN A 42 -3.12 11.55 -3.31
N LYS A 43 -3.42 10.30 -2.94
CA LYS A 43 -4.58 9.95 -2.12
C LYS A 43 -4.35 10.13 -0.62
N GLY A 44 -3.12 10.47 -0.20
CA GLY A 44 -2.77 10.65 1.20
C GLY A 44 -2.73 9.34 2.00
N TYR A 45 -2.42 8.22 1.35
CA TYR A 45 -2.28 6.92 2.00
C TYR A 45 -0.89 6.74 2.61
N ILE A 46 0.12 7.27 1.92
CA ILE A 46 1.51 7.24 2.34
C ILE A 46 2.10 8.65 2.25
N GLU A 47 3.16 8.87 3.00
CA GLU A 47 3.94 10.09 3.02
C GLU A 47 5.40 9.79 2.66
N LYS A 48 6.03 10.69 1.91
CA LYS A 48 7.45 10.59 1.56
C LYS A 48 8.28 11.31 2.62
N THR A 49 9.23 10.60 3.21
CA THR A 49 10.23 11.11 4.16
C THR A 49 11.62 11.06 3.55
N GLU A 50 12.61 11.66 4.22
CA GLU A 50 14.04 11.56 3.81
C GLU A 50 14.57 10.12 3.87
N ARG A 51 13.98 9.26 4.72
CA ARG A 51 14.42 7.88 4.92
C ARG A 51 13.72 6.88 3.99
N GLY A 52 12.56 7.25 3.43
CA GLY A 52 11.73 6.37 2.62
C GLY A 52 10.25 6.78 2.67
N TYR A 53 9.37 5.86 2.35
CA TYR A 53 7.92 6.01 2.42
C TYR A 53 7.41 5.45 3.74
N VAL A 54 6.46 6.16 4.35
CA VAL A 54 5.75 5.76 5.57
C VAL A 54 4.25 5.88 5.33
N VAL A 55 3.42 5.17 6.08
CA VAL A 55 1.97 5.39 6.03
C VAL A 55 1.63 6.79 6.57
N ALA A 56 0.59 7.40 6.02
CA ALA A 56 0.19 8.72 6.48
C ALA A 56 -0.23 8.69 7.96
N LYS A 57 -0.03 9.78 8.69
CA LYS A 57 -0.33 9.80 10.14
C LYS A 57 -1.80 9.54 10.48
N ASP A 58 -2.71 9.84 9.54
CA ASP A 58 -4.16 9.58 9.62
C ASP A 58 -4.53 8.21 9.01
N PHE A 59 -3.54 7.38 8.69
CA PHE A 59 -3.73 6.09 8.04
C PHE A 59 -3.75 4.95 9.06
N ASP A 60 -4.94 4.39 9.28
CA ASP A 60 -5.15 3.25 10.18
C ASP A 60 -5.44 1.95 9.40
N GLU A 61 -5.36 0.83 10.13
CA GLU A 61 -5.69 -0.52 9.64
C GLU A 61 -7.06 -0.58 8.93
N ARG A 62 -8.07 0.15 9.42
CA ARG A 62 -9.40 0.21 8.78
C ARG A 62 -9.36 0.74 7.35
N LYS A 63 -8.48 1.69 7.05
CA LYS A 63 -8.29 2.22 5.70
C LYS A 63 -7.51 1.22 4.84
N LEU A 64 -6.57 0.49 5.43
CA LEU A 64 -5.86 -0.60 4.77
C LEU A 64 -6.83 -1.72 4.35
N GLU A 65 -7.67 -2.19 5.27
CA GLU A 65 -8.69 -3.20 4.98
C GLU A 65 -9.68 -2.74 3.92
N SER A 66 -10.07 -1.47 3.92
CA SER A 66 -10.95 -0.90 2.88
C SER A 66 -10.31 -0.90 1.48
N MET A 67 -8.98 -0.92 1.39
CA MET A 67 -8.26 -1.07 0.12
C MET A 67 -8.05 -2.52 -0.30
N ARG A 68 -8.18 -3.45 0.65
CA ARG A 68 -8.00 -4.86 0.38
C ARG A 68 -9.00 -5.24 -0.73
N PRO A 69 -8.53 -5.75 -1.87
CA PRO A 69 -9.45 -6.17 -2.92
C PRO A 69 -10.36 -7.24 -2.33
N LYS A 70 -11.67 -7.00 -2.35
CA LYS A 70 -12.66 -8.00 -1.94
C LYS A 70 -12.51 -9.19 -2.88
N THR A 71 -11.89 -10.27 -2.39
CA THR A 71 -12.00 -11.57 -3.04
C THR A 71 -13.45 -12.03 -2.95
N ILE A 72 -13.86 -12.85 -3.92
CA ILE A 72 -15.24 -13.37 -4.10
C ILE A 72 -15.80 -14.09 -2.85
N ASP A 73 -15.00 -14.32 -1.81
CA ASP A 73 -15.44 -14.82 -0.50
C ASP A 73 -16.50 -13.91 0.19
N ASP A 74 -16.55 -12.62 -0.16
CA ASP A 74 -17.58 -11.67 0.34
C ASP A 74 -18.93 -11.79 -0.42
N LEU A 75 -19.03 -12.60 -1.49
CA LEU A 75 -20.25 -12.81 -2.28
C LEU A 75 -21.11 -13.99 -1.79
N THR A 76 -20.73 -14.65 -0.70
CA THR A 76 -21.53 -15.69 -0.03
C THR A 76 -22.04 -15.24 1.34
N SER A 77 -22.75 -14.12 1.36
CA SER A 77 -23.72 -13.79 2.41
C SER A 77 -24.82 -12.93 1.81
N ASP A 78 -25.47 -13.49 0.80
CA ASP A 78 -26.86 -13.16 0.49
C ASP A 78 -27.66 -14.36 1.00
N GLU A 79 -28.59 -14.09 1.94
CA GLU A 79 -29.51 -15.05 2.56
C GLU A 79 -30.35 -15.87 1.56
#